data_AF-A0A5C6ETS5-F1
#
_entry.id   AF-A0A5C6ETS5-F1
#
_cell.length_a   1.000
_cell.length_b   1.000
_cell.length_c   1.000
_cell.angle_alpha   90.00
_cell.angle_beta   90.00
_cell.angle_gamma   90.00
#
_symmetry.space_group_name_H-M   'P 1'
#
loop_
_entity.id
_entity.type
_entity.pdbx_description
1 polymer ?
#
loop_
_entity_poly.entity_id
_entity_poly.type
_entity_poly.pdbx_seq_one_letter_code
_entity_poly.pdbx_strand_id
1 'polypeptide(L)'
;MGVTMTCTGGRLAAFFAMDHSLSVPRDVCRYAFKPMNDDRKSKLIARDKAMRQARDKMLRLVFQYLPTVGFTKAGDGHFVSQTENQTNHIGFQKHTSGREVRVMSHVTMDGSTGTSILGPRSDAYTRPNPPNGIRYNLSWSTRDEDIARCADEYCRFINDVLIGWFANPVSPEGMA
;
A
#
# COMPACT_ATOMS: atom_id res chain seq x y z
N MET A 1 -24.94 -31.09 -14.90
CA MET A 1 -25.30 -29.65 -14.77
C MET A 1 -24.31 -29.03 -13.80
N GLY A 2 -23.26 -28.38 -14.29
CA GLY A 2 -22.22 -27.78 -13.45
C GLY A 2 -22.48 -26.30 -13.29
N VAL A 3 -22.74 -25.83 -12.07
CA VAL A 3 -22.94 -24.42 -11.76
C VAL A 3 -21.57 -23.80 -11.50
N THR A 4 -21.14 -22.94 -12.42
CA THR A 4 -20.00 -22.05 -12.28
C THR A 4 -20.36 -20.98 -11.24
N MET A 5 -19.80 -21.08 -10.03
CA MET A 5 -19.99 -20.09 -8.98
C MET A 5 -18.90 -19.01 -9.09
N THR A 6 -19.18 -17.95 -9.86
CA THR A 6 -18.39 -16.73 -9.88
C THR A 6 -18.79 -15.85 -8.68
N CYS A 7 -18.06 -15.94 -7.56
CA CYS A 7 -18.28 -15.09 -6.41
C CYS A 7 -17.58 -13.71 -6.57
N THR A 8 -18.39 -12.78 -7.11
CA THR A 8 -18.71 -11.46 -6.54
C THR A 8 -17.59 -10.47 -6.22
N GLY A 9 -17.33 -9.58 -7.17
CA GLY A 9 -16.62 -8.30 -7.04
C GLY A 9 -17.26 -7.24 -6.11
N GLY A 10 -18.14 -7.64 -5.18
CA GLY A 10 -18.77 -6.75 -4.20
C GLY A 10 -17.87 -6.41 -3.01
N ARG A 11 -16.89 -7.26 -2.67
CA ARG A 11 -15.96 -7.02 -1.55
C ARG A 11 -14.86 -6.00 -1.85
N LEU A 12 -14.60 -5.70 -3.13
CA LEU A 12 -13.65 -4.66 -3.55
C LEU A 12 -14.17 -3.23 -3.30
N ALA A 13 -15.50 -3.02 -3.31
CA ALA A 13 -16.09 -1.70 -3.12
C ALA A 13 -16.04 -1.23 -1.66
N ALA A 14 -16.11 -2.15 -0.69
CA ALA A 14 -16.01 -1.83 0.73
C ALA A 14 -14.59 -1.34 1.13
N PHE A 15 -13.56 -1.70 0.38
CA PHE A 15 -12.18 -1.27 0.62
C PHE A 15 -11.94 0.22 0.30
N PHE A 16 -12.74 0.81 -0.59
CA PHE A 16 -12.63 2.23 -0.94
C PHE A 16 -13.57 3.15 -0.13
N ALA A 17 -14.53 2.59 0.61
CA ALA A 17 -15.61 3.36 1.22
C ALA A 17 -15.40 3.75 2.71
N MET A 18 -14.40 3.20 3.40
CA MET A 18 -14.21 3.41 4.85
C MET A 18 -13.41 4.67 5.25
N ASP A 19 -13.37 5.74 4.45
CA ASP A 19 -12.65 6.97 4.85
C ASP A 19 -13.28 8.29 4.38
N HIS A 20 -14.61 8.32 4.26
CA HIS A 20 -15.36 9.55 4.02
C HIS A 20 -15.77 10.30 5.30
N SER A 21 -15.41 9.81 6.48
CA SER A 21 -15.91 10.31 7.78
C SER A 21 -14.84 11.00 8.64
N LEU A 22 -13.94 11.77 8.04
CA LEU A 22 -13.18 12.81 8.75
C LEU A 22 -13.43 14.17 8.10
N SER A 23 -14.66 14.66 8.29
CA SER A 23 -15.00 16.06 8.07
C SER A 23 -14.25 16.92 9.08
N VAL A 24 -13.10 17.45 8.69
CA VAL A 24 -12.49 18.58 9.41
C VAL A 24 -13.35 19.84 9.20
N PRO A 25 -13.54 20.68 10.23
CA PRO A 25 -14.35 21.89 10.15
C PRO A 25 -13.79 22.85 9.09
N ARG A 26 -14.69 23.41 8.26
CA ARG A 26 -14.40 24.53 7.36
C ARG A 26 -14.18 25.81 8.19
N ASP A 27 -13.04 25.95 8.84
CA ASP A 27 -12.57 27.26 9.27
C ASP A 27 -11.77 27.90 8.13
N VAL A 28 -12.50 28.74 7.41
CA VAL A 28 -12.04 29.59 6.32
C VAL A 28 -11.16 30.69 6.91
N CYS A 29 -9.88 30.38 7.17
CA CYS A 29 -8.87 31.43 7.18
C CYS A 29 -8.69 31.92 5.73
N ARG A 30 -9.26 33.10 5.44
CA ARG A 30 -9.02 33.88 4.22
C ARG A 30 -7.52 34.21 4.11
N TYR A 31 -6.72 33.29 3.61
CA TYR A 31 -5.46 33.64 2.98
C TYR A 31 -5.80 34.33 1.65
N ALA A 32 -5.36 35.58 1.52
CA ALA A 32 -5.46 36.33 0.27
C ALA A 32 -4.91 35.47 -0.88
N PHE A 33 -5.81 34.95 -1.71
CA PHE A 33 -5.47 34.14 -2.86
C PHE A 33 -4.84 35.06 -3.90
N LYS A 34 -3.51 35.26 -3.82
CA LYS A 34 -2.77 35.79 -4.97
C LYS A 34 -3.05 34.85 -6.13
N PRO A 35 -3.64 35.30 -7.25
CA PRO A 35 -3.87 34.44 -8.39
C PRO A 35 -2.53 33.84 -8.82
N MET A 36 -2.44 32.53 -8.76
CA MET A 36 -1.24 31.80 -9.16
C MET A 36 -1.10 31.95 -10.67
N ASN A 37 -0.01 32.58 -11.13
CA ASN A 37 0.28 32.71 -12.56
C ASN A 37 0.21 31.33 -13.25
N ASP A 38 -0.37 31.27 -14.44
CA ASP A 38 -0.64 30.04 -15.19
C ASP A 38 0.63 29.20 -15.42
N ASP A 39 1.80 29.85 -15.53
CA ASP A 39 3.10 29.17 -15.59
C ASP A 39 3.39 28.35 -14.31
N ARG A 40 3.15 28.94 -13.14
CA ARG A 40 3.34 28.26 -11.85
C ARG A 40 2.37 27.09 -11.68
N LYS A 41 1.11 27.27 -12.12
CA LYS A 41 0.11 26.19 -12.12
C LYS A 41 0.55 25.04 -13.04
N SER A 42 1.03 25.36 -14.24
CA SER A 42 1.48 24.38 -15.23
C SER A 42 2.69 23.59 -14.74
N LYS A 43 3.67 24.26 -14.11
CA LYS A 43 4.83 23.62 -13.47
C LYS A 43 4.43 22.65 -12.35
N LEU A 44 3.45 23.01 -11.53
CA LEU A 44 2.94 22.12 -10.47
C LEU A 44 2.28 20.87 -11.05
N ILE A 45 1.45 21.02 -12.08
CA ILE A 45 0.78 19.90 -12.75
C ILE A 45 1.83 18.95 -13.38
N ALA A 46 2.83 19.50 -14.07
CA ALA A 46 3.91 18.73 -14.67
C ALA A 46 4.72 17.97 -13.60
N ARG A 47 5.04 18.63 -12.48
CA ARG A 47 5.74 18.00 -11.35
C ARG A 47 4.94 16.85 -10.75
N ASP A 48 3.65 17.05 -10.48
CA ASP A 48 2.80 16.00 -9.90
C ASP A 48 2.62 14.83 -10.88
N LYS A 49 2.55 15.09 -12.19
CA LYS A 49 2.55 14.04 -13.22
C LYS A 49 3.86 13.24 -13.20
N ALA A 50 5.00 13.91 -13.16
CA ALA A 50 6.32 13.25 -13.10
C ALA A 50 6.46 12.40 -11.83
N MET A 51 5.99 12.90 -10.69
CA MET A 51 5.97 12.12 -9.45
C MET A 51 5.09 10.87 -9.57
N ARG A 52 3.86 10.96 -10.12
CA ARG A 52 3.02 9.77 -10.32
C ARG A 52 3.69 8.74 -11.23
N GLN A 53 4.37 9.18 -12.28
CA GLN A 53 5.13 8.29 -13.17
C GLN A 53 6.29 7.61 -12.45
N ALA A 54 7.03 8.35 -11.61
CA ALA A 54 8.11 7.80 -10.79
C ALA A 54 7.59 6.76 -9.77
N ARG A 55 6.47 7.04 -9.09
CA ARG A 55 5.76 6.08 -8.24
C ARG A 55 5.41 4.81 -8.99
N ASP A 56 4.80 4.95 -10.17
CA ASP A 56 4.34 3.80 -10.94
C ASP A 56 5.53 2.98 -11.47
N LYS A 57 6.66 3.64 -11.79
CA LYS A 57 7.94 2.97 -12.10
C LYS A 57 8.48 2.20 -10.89
N MET A 58 8.50 2.80 -9.70
CA MET A 58 8.90 2.15 -8.45
C MET A 58 8.02 0.92 -8.19
N LEU A 59 6.70 1.07 -8.25
CA LEU A 59 5.77 -0.03 -8.00
C LEU A 59 5.94 -1.18 -8.99
N ARG A 60 6.26 -0.91 -10.27
CA ARG A 60 6.54 -1.97 -11.25
C ARG A 60 7.74 -2.82 -10.84
N LEU A 61 8.79 -2.22 -10.28
CA LEU A 61 9.96 -2.96 -9.78
C LEU A 61 9.56 -3.88 -8.62
N VAL A 62 8.80 -3.35 -7.65
CA VAL A 62 8.31 -4.17 -6.52
C VAL A 62 7.37 -5.28 -7.01
N PHE A 63 6.53 -5.01 -8.00
CA PHE A 63 5.60 -5.99 -8.55
C PHE A 63 6.28 -7.10 -9.34
N GLN A 64 7.49 -6.85 -9.88
CA GLN A 64 8.32 -7.87 -10.52
C GLN A 64 8.97 -8.80 -9.48
N TYR A 65 9.24 -8.30 -8.27
CA TYR A 65 9.76 -9.09 -7.16
C TYR A 65 8.72 -10.03 -6.54
N LEU A 66 7.46 -9.61 -6.39
CA LEU A 66 6.44 -10.39 -5.68
C LEU A 66 6.26 -11.85 -6.20
N PRO A 67 6.25 -12.12 -7.52
CA PRO A 67 6.24 -13.49 -8.05
C PRO A 67 7.46 -14.33 -7.63
N THR A 68 8.63 -13.72 -7.45
CA THR A 68 9.84 -14.44 -7.05
C THR A 68 9.80 -14.93 -5.60
N VAL A 69 8.88 -14.39 -4.80
CA VAL A 69 8.61 -14.80 -3.41
C VAL A 69 7.24 -15.45 -3.23
N GLY A 70 6.66 -15.99 -4.32
CA GLY A 70 5.48 -16.85 -4.26
C GLY A 70 4.13 -16.12 -4.27
N PHE A 71 4.11 -14.81 -4.56
CA PHE A 71 2.86 -14.05 -4.69
C PHE A 71 2.40 -13.95 -6.13
N THR A 72 1.11 -14.15 -6.35
CA THR A 72 0.44 -13.97 -7.65
C THR A 72 -0.40 -12.70 -7.64
N LYS A 73 -0.53 -12.06 -8.80
CA LYS A 73 -1.31 -10.82 -8.93
C LYS A 73 -2.81 -11.13 -8.92
N ALA A 74 -3.55 -10.55 -7.97
CA ALA A 74 -5.00 -10.68 -7.84
C ALA A 74 -5.77 -9.43 -8.30
N GLY A 75 -5.13 -8.25 -8.31
CA GLY A 75 -5.74 -6.99 -8.73
C GLY A 75 -4.72 -5.88 -8.97
N ASP A 76 -5.18 -4.65 -9.22
CA ASP A 76 -4.25 -3.50 -9.32
C ASP A 76 -3.62 -3.22 -7.96
N GLY A 77 -2.30 -3.42 -7.87
CA GLY A 77 -1.59 -3.29 -6.60
C GLY A 77 -2.03 -4.29 -5.53
N HIS A 78 -2.64 -5.42 -5.89
CA HIS A 78 -3.04 -6.47 -4.95
C HIS A 78 -2.49 -7.82 -5.38
N PHE A 79 -1.85 -8.50 -4.44
CA PHE A 79 -1.16 -9.76 -4.63
C PHE A 79 -1.53 -10.74 -3.52
N VAL A 80 -1.58 -12.02 -3.87
CA VAL A 80 -1.95 -13.09 -2.95
C VAL A 80 -1.01 -14.28 -3.05
N SER A 81 -0.78 -14.95 -1.93
CA SER A 81 -0.18 -16.29 -1.90
C SER A 81 -1.10 -17.20 -1.08
N GLN A 82 -1.34 -18.41 -1.56
CA GLN A 82 -2.17 -19.38 -0.86
C GLN A 82 -1.27 -20.43 -0.19
N THR A 83 -1.68 -20.82 1.01
CA THR A 83 -1.15 -21.97 1.73
C THR A 83 -2.33 -22.90 2.07
N GLU A 84 -2.07 -24.05 2.69
CA GLU A 84 -3.11 -25.06 2.94
C GLU A 84 -4.32 -24.54 3.74
N ASN A 85 -4.10 -23.59 4.67
CA ASN A 85 -5.12 -23.13 5.62
C ASN A 85 -5.35 -21.61 5.62
N GLN A 86 -4.69 -20.88 4.72
CA GLN A 86 -4.85 -19.42 4.66
C GLN A 86 -4.44 -18.83 3.31
N THR A 87 -5.05 -17.68 3.00
CA THR A 87 -4.63 -16.78 1.93
C THR A 87 -3.95 -15.55 2.50
N ASN A 88 -2.70 -15.31 2.08
CA ASN A 88 -1.92 -14.13 2.41
C ASN A 88 -2.21 -13.04 1.40
N HIS A 89 -2.34 -11.80 1.85
CA HIS A 89 -2.63 -10.66 0.98
C HIS A 89 -1.60 -9.55 1.18
N ILE A 90 -1.10 -9.01 0.07
CA ILE A 90 -0.29 -7.79 0.01
C ILE A 90 -1.00 -6.78 -0.88
N GLY A 91 -1.30 -5.60 -0.35
CA GLY A 91 -1.94 -4.49 -1.05
C GLY A 91 -1.08 -3.23 -1.05
N PHE A 92 -1.11 -2.46 -2.14
CA PHE A 92 -0.40 -1.20 -2.30
C PHE A 92 -1.40 -0.05 -2.39
N GLN A 93 -1.58 0.66 -1.28
CA GLN A 93 -2.46 1.82 -1.21
C GLN A 93 -1.71 3.06 -1.69
N LYS A 94 -2.21 3.69 -2.76
CA LYS A 94 -1.73 4.97 -3.28
C LYS A 94 -2.58 6.08 -2.64
N HIS A 95 -1.98 6.99 -1.87
CA HIS A 95 -2.73 8.11 -1.30
C HIS A 95 -3.14 9.12 -2.38
N THR A 96 -4.20 9.89 -2.14
CA THR A 96 -4.83 10.82 -3.10
C THR A 96 -3.88 11.89 -3.64
N SER A 97 -2.88 12.28 -2.84
CA SER A 97 -1.80 13.20 -3.26
C SER A 97 -0.85 12.57 -4.30
N GLY A 98 -0.88 11.25 -4.43
CA GLY A 98 -0.03 10.45 -5.31
C GLY A 98 1.43 10.34 -4.86
N ARG A 99 1.80 10.95 -3.73
CA ARG A 99 3.18 11.03 -3.23
C ARG A 99 3.54 9.94 -2.23
N GLU A 100 2.53 9.35 -1.62
CA GLU A 100 2.72 8.33 -0.60
C GLU A 100 2.11 7.02 -1.05
N VAL A 101 2.86 5.95 -0.81
CA VAL A 101 2.44 4.57 -1.00
C VAL A 101 2.58 3.88 0.33
N ARG A 102 1.55 3.13 0.71
CA ARG A 102 1.59 2.24 1.87
C ARG A 102 1.42 0.81 1.41
N VAL A 103 2.26 -0.09 1.91
CA VAL A 103 2.00 -1.53 1.83
C VAL A 103 1.13 -1.93 3.00
N MET A 104 0.04 -2.60 2.68
CA MET A 104 -0.94 -3.18 3.60
C MET A 104 -0.87 -4.70 3.49
N SER A 105 -0.99 -5.39 4.61
CA SER A 105 -1.04 -6.85 4.64
C SER A 105 -2.22 -7.35 5.47
N HIS A 106 -2.74 -8.51 5.11
CA HIS A 106 -3.66 -9.28 5.95
C HIS A 106 -3.62 -10.75 5.56
N VAL A 107 -4.08 -11.61 6.45
CA VAL A 107 -4.31 -13.03 6.20
C VAL A 107 -5.81 -13.29 6.28
N THR A 108 -6.34 -14.09 5.37
CA THR A 108 -7.68 -14.69 5.49
C THR A 108 -7.50 -16.17 5.82
N MET A 109 -7.95 -16.59 7.00
CA MET A 109 -7.89 -18.00 7.41
C MET A 109 -9.02 -18.80 6.76
N ASP A 110 -8.70 -20.00 6.30
CA ASP A 110 -9.68 -20.90 5.72
C ASP A 110 -10.53 -21.52 6.86
N GLY A 111 -11.84 -21.26 6.83
CA GLY A 111 -12.80 -21.63 7.88
C GLY A 111 -14.20 -21.07 7.60
N SER A 112 -15.21 -21.49 8.37
CA SER A 112 -16.64 -21.20 8.10
C SER A 112 -17.03 -19.71 8.15
N THR A 113 -16.19 -18.84 8.75
CA THR A 113 -16.46 -17.40 8.90
C THR A 113 -15.45 -16.50 8.17
N GLY A 114 -14.40 -17.04 7.54
CA GLY A 114 -13.41 -16.24 6.79
C GLY A 114 -12.82 -15.09 7.61
N THR A 115 -12.27 -15.38 8.79
CA THR A 115 -11.64 -14.39 9.66
C THR A 115 -10.41 -13.78 8.99
N SER A 116 -10.34 -12.44 8.95
CA SER A 116 -9.16 -11.72 8.46
C SER A 116 -8.33 -11.15 9.62
N ILE A 117 -7.03 -11.42 9.63
CA ILE A 117 -6.08 -10.84 10.58
C ILE A 117 -5.32 -9.73 9.85
N LEU A 118 -5.42 -8.50 10.32
CA LEU A 118 -4.67 -7.37 9.77
C LEU A 118 -3.21 -7.50 10.12
N GLY A 119 -2.33 -7.22 9.17
CA GLY A 119 -0.88 -7.32 9.34
C GLY A 119 -0.15 -5.98 9.41
N PRO A 120 1.19 -6.05 9.43
CA PRO A 120 2.05 -4.88 9.44
C PRO A 120 1.81 -3.95 8.25
N ARG A 121 1.96 -2.65 8.52
CA ARG A 121 1.90 -1.58 7.52
C ARG A 121 3.26 -0.93 7.38
N SER A 122 3.67 -0.63 6.15
CA SER A 122 5.03 -0.12 5.88
C SER A 122 5.34 1.23 6.55
N ASP A 123 4.34 2.07 6.76
CA ASP A 123 4.48 3.40 7.39
C ASP A 123 4.75 3.33 8.90
N ALA A 124 4.47 2.21 9.57
CA ALA A 124 4.89 2.01 10.96
C ALA A 124 6.43 1.95 11.09
N TYR A 125 7.12 1.55 10.01
CA TYR A 125 8.56 1.33 9.99
C TYR A 125 9.35 2.52 9.42
N THR A 126 8.69 3.65 9.11
CA THR A 126 9.35 4.91 8.77
C THR A 126 9.48 5.86 9.97
N ARG A 127 8.78 5.52 11.07
CA ARG A 127 8.73 6.27 12.34
C ARG A 127 10.08 6.23 13.09
N PRO A 128 10.28 7.12 14.09
CA PRO A 128 11.50 7.13 14.89
C PRO A 128 11.78 5.82 15.63
N ASN A 129 10.73 5.15 16.12
CA ASN A 129 10.82 3.90 16.90
C ASN A 129 10.02 2.79 16.18
N PRO A 130 10.63 2.08 15.21
CA PRO A 130 9.95 1.03 14.47
C PRO A 130 9.77 -0.26 15.30
N PRO A 131 8.73 -1.08 15.04
CA PRO A 131 8.36 -2.25 15.87
C PRO A 131 9.46 -3.31 16.09
N ASN A 132 10.43 -3.43 15.18
CA ASN A 132 11.53 -4.40 15.24
C ASN A 132 12.92 -3.74 15.24
N GLY A 133 13.00 -2.42 15.50
CA GLY A 133 14.25 -1.66 15.43
C GLY A 133 14.78 -1.41 14.01
N ILE A 134 14.18 -1.99 12.97
CA ILE A 134 14.57 -1.79 11.57
C ILE A 134 13.76 -0.64 10.97
N ARG A 135 14.45 0.33 10.37
CA ARG A 135 13.83 1.47 9.72
C ARG A 135 14.03 1.39 8.21
N TYR A 136 12.95 1.56 7.45
CA TYR A 136 12.99 1.57 5.99
C TYR A 136 12.90 3.00 5.44
N ASN A 137 13.67 3.28 4.39
CA ASN A 137 13.60 4.54 3.67
C ASN A 137 12.68 4.44 2.45
N LEU A 138 11.38 4.57 2.70
CA LEU A 138 10.33 4.49 1.67
C LEU A 138 10.08 5.81 0.93
N SER A 139 10.98 6.79 1.09
CA SER A 139 10.91 8.03 0.32
C SER A 139 11.38 7.80 -1.12
N TRP A 140 10.84 8.56 -2.06
CA TRP A 140 11.21 8.48 -3.47
C TRP A 140 11.10 9.87 -4.14
N SER A 141 11.80 10.01 -5.27
CA SER A 141 11.77 11.23 -6.09
C SER A 141 11.61 10.84 -7.57
N THR A 142 11.75 11.81 -8.48
CA THR A 142 11.79 11.54 -9.92
C THR A 142 13.14 11.02 -10.42
N ARG A 143 14.16 10.90 -9.55
CA ARG A 143 15.47 10.34 -9.91
C ARG A 143 15.40 8.81 -9.95
N ASP A 144 16.00 8.22 -10.98
CA ASP A 144 15.98 6.76 -11.16
C ASP A 144 16.66 5.99 -10.00
N GLU A 145 17.73 6.55 -9.43
CA GLU A 145 18.40 5.99 -8.24
C GLU A 145 17.47 5.95 -7.01
N ASP A 146 16.67 7.01 -6.81
CA ASP A 146 15.72 7.08 -5.70
C ASP A 146 14.56 6.11 -5.89
N ILE A 147 14.12 5.93 -7.14
CA ILE A 147 13.07 4.97 -7.53
C ILE A 147 13.55 3.54 -7.25
N ALA A 148 14.76 3.19 -7.68
CA ALA A 148 15.34 1.86 -7.48
C ALA A 148 15.55 1.56 -6.00
N ARG A 149 16.22 2.46 -5.26
CA ARG A 149 16.41 2.31 -3.81
C ARG A 149 15.07 2.13 -3.08
N CYS A 150 14.08 2.96 -3.39
CA CYS A 150 12.77 2.87 -2.74
C CYS A 150 12.09 1.52 -3.03
N ALA A 151 12.19 1.00 -4.25
CA ALA A 151 11.70 -0.33 -4.58
C ALA A 151 12.40 -1.42 -3.76
N ASP A 152 13.73 -1.34 -3.64
CA ASP A 152 14.51 -2.28 -2.83
C ASP A 152 14.09 -2.25 -1.36
N GLU A 153 13.85 -1.06 -0.81
CA GLU A 153 13.38 -0.89 0.58
C GLU A 153 11.98 -1.51 0.80
N TYR A 154 11.07 -1.40 -0.18
CA TYR A 154 9.80 -2.14 -0.11
C TYR A 154 9.99 -3.65 -0.20
N CYS A 155 10.89 -4.14 -1.06
CA CYS A 155 11.18 -5.56 -1.19
C CYS A 155 11.78 -6.13 0.10
N ARG A 156 12.71 -5.38 0.74
CA ARG A 156 13.26 -5.70 2.05
C ARG A 156 12.18 -5.72 3.12
N PHE A 157 11.31 -4.72 3.19
CA PHE A 157 10.18 -4.74 4.13
C PHE A 157 9.28 -5.98 3.93
N ILE A 158 8.96 -6.34 2.68
CA ILE A 158 8.16 -7.53 2.38
C ILE A 158 8.88 -8.79 2.89
N ASN A 159 10.18 -8.91 2.63
CA ASN A 159 10.97 -10.07 3.02
C ASN A 159 11.16 -10.18 4.55
N ASP A 160 11.66 -9.12 5.15
CA ASP A 160 12.14 -9.10 6.53
C ASP A 160 10.96 -9.03 7.53
N VAL A 161 9.81 -8.48 7.11
CA VAL A 161 8.65 -8.30 7.99
C VAL A 161 7.47 -9.16 7.54
N LEU A 162 7.01 -9.02 6.30
CA LEU A 162 5.73 -9.62 5.92
C LEU A 162 5.81 -11.13 5.77
N ILE A 163 6.85 -11.66 5.12
CA ILE A 163 7.00 -13.12 4.93
C ILE A 163 7.06 -13.83 6.29
N GLY A 164 7.86 -13.31 7.24
CA GLY A 164 7.93 -13.84 8.60
C GLY A 164 6.59 -13.73 9.33
N TRP A 165 5.89 -12.61 9.19
CA TRP A 165 4.58 -12.42 9.81
C TRP A 165 3.51 -13.36 9.25
N PHE A 166 3.51 -13.65 7.94
CA PHE A 166 2.54 -14.59 7.34
C PHE A 166 2.66 -16.02 7.87
N ALA A 167 3.85 -16.43 8.33
CA ALA A 167 4.06 -17.74 8.93
C ALA A 167 3.45 -17.87 10.34
N ASN A 168 3.25 -16.74 11.04
CA ASN A 168 2.64 -16.70 12.36
C ASN A 168 1.82 -15.41 12.54
N PRO A 169 0.63 -15.33 11.90
CA PRO A 169 -0.13 -14.09 11.85
C PRO A 169 -0.71 -13.76 13.22
N VAL A 170 -0.13 -12.75 13.87
CA VAL A 170 -0.65 -12.13 15.09
C VAL A 170 -1.16 -10.73 14.78
N SER A 171 -2.28 -10.34 15.39
CA SER A 171 -2.77 -8.96 15.26
C SER A 171 -1.75 -7.99 15.87
N PRO A 172 -1.42 -6.86 15.21
CA PRO A 172 -0.57 -5.81 15.77
C PRO A 172 -1.06 -5.26 17.11
N GLU A 173 -2.37 -5.38 17.40
CA GLU A 173 -2.98 -4.96 18.67
C GLU A 173 -2.72 -5.95 19.82
N GLY A 174 -2.30 -7.17 19.51
CA GLY A 174 -1.94 -8.20 20.50
C GLY A 174 -0.46 -8.22 20.90
N MET A 175 0.34 -7.27 20.40
CA MET A 175 1.77 -7.13 20.72
C MET A 175 2.05 -5.97 21.72
N ALA A 176 1.01 -5.47 22.39
CA ALA A 176 1.08 -4.44 23.43
C ALA A 176 1.22 -5.04 24.83
#